data_AF-A0A8X8BKJ4-F1
#
_entry.id   AF-A0A8X8BKJ4-F1
#
_cell.length_a   1.000
_cell.length_b   1.000
_cell.length_c   1.000
_cell.angle_alpha   90.00
_cell.angle_beta   90.00
_cell.angle_gamma   90.00
#
_symmetry.space_group_name_H-M   'P 1'
#
loop_
_entity.id
_entity.type
_entity.pdbx_description
1 polymer ?
#
loop_
_entity_poly.entity_id
_entity_poly.type
_entity_poly.pdbx_seq_one_letter_code
_entity_poly.pdbx_strand_id
1 'polypeptide(L)'
;MSMKQEKSLINKLLETVPKDGPSSCTSTVLLHGPFSPFRIQLSSMISASLYKSVRLGKDSLNATGINECPEDTHQRMVVAGAVSINFPGSLLLVNETTMMPSIHGLPALICMLFTPLMELRTNMEGTLFTGALCGLGWNQKNNEPVYPDHDIEVVFDVQFDVSDIAEINHLRCAINKLVCDGPNGLLHMGPQRISHLQEMTCTALINLFSKPRKSVIPYYYEKQHKWNEVDQSIKMELPQKDAVLKGGIVYQLHPLILLNS
;
A
#
# COMPACT_ATOMS: atom_id res chain seq x y z
N MET A 1 -42.74 33.85 46.88
CA MET A 1 -42.72 32.58 47.64
C MET A 1 -41.82 32.77 48.85
N SER A 2 -42.25 32.34 50.04
CA SER A 2 -41.41 32.37 51.25
C SER A 2 -40.30 31.31 51.12
N MET A 3 -39.08 31.56 51.64
CA MET A 3 -37.99 30.56 51.67
C MET A 3 -38.43 29.20 52.25
N LYS A 4 -39.44 29.18 53.12
CA LYS A 4 -40.04 27.94 53.65
C LYS A 4 -40.78 27.12 52.60
N GLN A 5 -41.44 27.76 51.64
CA GLN A 5 -42.12 27.09 50.53
C GLN A 5 -41.12 26.51 49.53
N GLU A 6 -40.01 27.19 49.28
CA GLU A 6 -38.94 26.70 48.41
C GLU A 6 -38.22 25.49 49.02
N LYS A 7 -37.87 25.55 50.31
CA LYS A 7 -37.35 24.38 51.05
C LYS A 7 -38.33 23.20 51.06
N SER A 8 -39.63 23.47 51.17
CA SER A 8 -40.68 22.45 51.13
C SER A 8 -40.76 21.76 49.77
N LEU A 9 -40.63 22.52 48.68
CA LEU A 9 -40.59 22.01 47.31
C LEU A 9 -39.34 21.17 47.04
N ILE A 10 -38.17 21.64 47.48
CA ILE A 10 -36.91 20.90 47.34
C ILE A 10 -36.95 19.58 48.10
N ASN A 11 -37.48 19.58 49.34
CA ASN A 11 -37.60 18.35 50.11
C ASN A 11 -38.60 17.36 49.50
N LYS A 12 -39.72 17.85 48.93
CA LYS A 12 -40.64 17.00 48.17
C LYS A 12 -39.99 16.37 46.94
N LEU A 13 -39.18 17.14 46.19
CA LEU A 13 -38.43 16.63 45.03
C LEU A 13 -37.37 15.60 45.43
N LEU A 14 -36.69 15.80 46.57
CA LEU A 14 -35.72 14.83 47.08
C LEU A 14 -36.38 13.55 47.63
N GLU A 15 -37.62 13.62 48.08
CA GLU A 15 -38.41 12.44 48.48
C GLU A 15 -38.95 11.63 47.30
N THR A 16 -39.10 12.25 46.12
CA THR A 16 -39.46 11.54 44.88
C THR A 16 -38.30 10.77 44.25
N VAL A 17 -37.06 11.02 44.68
CA VAL A 17 -35.91 10.21 44.29
C VAL A 17 -35.93 8.95 45.17
N PRO A 18 -35.99 7.74 44.59
CA PRO A 18 -36.01 6.51 45.38
C PRO A 18 -34.79 6.47 46.30
N LYS A 19 -35.01 6.37 47.62
CA LYS A 19 -33.95 6.28 48.64
C LYS A 19 -33.40 4.86 48.80
N ASP A 20 -34.04 3.88 48.17
CA ASP A 20 -33.51 2.55 48.02
C ASP A 20 -32.56 2.56 46.82
N GLY A 21 -31.26 2.43 47.09
CA GLY A 21 -30.28 2.22 46.04
C GLY A 21 -30.73 1.05 45.16
N PRO A 22 -30.55 1.12 43.82
CA PRO A 22 -30.99 0.03 42.97
C PRO A 22 -30.34 -1.25 43.49
N SER A 23 -31.15 -2.25 43.85
CA SER A 23 -30.73 -3.65 43.81
C SER A 23 -29.99 -3.81 42.49
N SER A 24 -28.65 -3.92 42.54
CA SER A 24 -27.71 -3.72 41.43
C SER A 24 -28.31 -4.13 40.07
N CYS A 25 -28.98 -3.19 39.40
CA CYS A 25 -29.58 -3.42 38.11
C CYS A 25 -28.42 -3.31 37.12
N THR A 26 -27.75 -4.43 36.92
CA THR A 26 -26.70 -4.60 35.90
C THR A 26 -27.36 -4.79 34.53
N SER A 27 -28.16 -3.81 34.09
CA SER A 27 -28.63 -3.82 32.70
C SER A 27 -27.49 -3.33 31.82
N THR A 28 -26.74 -4.27 31.24
CA THR A 28 -25.82 -3.97 30.15
C THR A 28 -26.62 -3.55 28.92
N VAL A 29 -26.61 -2.25 28.61
CA VAL A 29 -27.16 -1.72 27.36
C VAL A 29 -26.08 -1.83 26.29
N LEU A 30 -26.39 -2.48 25.17
CA LEU A 30 -25.51 -2.48 24.00
C LEU A 30 -25.55 -1.09 23.37
N LEU A 31 -24.55 -0.27 23.65
CA LEU A 31 -24.37 1.01 22.99
C LEU A 31 -23.86 0.76 21.57
N HIS A 32 -24.71 1.05 20.58
CA HIS A 32 -24.25 1.20 19.21
C HIS A 32 -23.43 2.49 19.13
N GLY A 33 -22.12 2.35 18.94
CA GLY A 33 -21.23 3.49 18.73
C GLY A 33 -21.59 4.24 17.44
N PRO A 34 -21.09 5.48 17.27
CA PRO A 34 -21.32 6.21 16.04
C PRO A 34 -20.73 5.44 14.84
N PHE A 35 -21.59 5.03 13.92
CA PHE A 35 -21.19 4.47 12.63
C PHE A 35 -21.12 5.61 11.61
N SER A 36 -19.94 5.81 11.03
CA SER A 36 -19.75 6.74 9.90
C SER A 36 -19.58 5.94 8.62
N PRO A 37 -20.32 6.24 7.54
CA PRO A 37 -20.11 5.62 6.24
C PRO A 37 -18.74 6.00 5.65
N PHE A 38 -18.12 7.08 6.14
CA PHE A 38 -16.80 7.55 5.73
C PHE A 38 -15.66 6.85 6.48
N ARG A 39 -15.94 5.85 7.32
CA ARG A 39 -14.89 5.09 8.02
C ARG A 39 -13.99 4.41 6.99
N ILE A 40 -12.68 4.53 7.18
CA ILE A 40 -11.69 3.88 6.33
C ILE A 40 -11.85 2.36 6.44
N GLN A 41 -11.92 1.69 5.29
CA GLN A 41 -11.89 0.24 5.16
C GLN A 41 -10.59 -0.18 4.51
N LEU A 42 -9.95 -1.21 5.06
CA LEU A 42 -8.69 -1.72 4.56
C LEU A 42 -8.90 -3.07 3.88
N SER A 43 -8.15 -3.29 2.81
CA SER A 43 -7.98 -4.57 2.15
C SER A 43 -6.49 -4.88 2.05
N SER A 44 -6.15 -6.16 2.02
CA SER A 44 -4.77 -6.55 1.79
C SER A 44 -4.43 -6.46 0.32
N MET A 45 -3.17 -6.18 0.00
CA MET A 45 -2.64 -6.22 -1.37
C MET A 45 -2.03 -7.59 -1.71
N ILE A 46 -1.79 -8.45 -0.71
CA ILE A 46 -1.06 -9.70 -0.87
C ILE A 46 -2.02 -10.87 -1.11
N SER A 47 -1.70 -11.71 -2.09
CA SER A 47 -2.51 -12.85 -2.56
C SER A 47 -3.03 -13.75 -1.43
N ALA A 48 -2.19 -14.19 -0.50
CA ALA A 48 -2.58 -15.07 0.62
C ALA A 48 -3.56 -14.46 1.64
N SER A 49 -3.90 -13.17 1.46
CA SER A 49 -4.74 -12.43 2.39
C SER A 49 -5.83 -11.58 1.72
N LEU A 50 -6.01 -11.68 0.40
CA LEU A 50 -7.04 -10.95 -0.34
C LEU A 50 -8.46 -11.22 0.20
N TYR A 51 -8.71 -12.45 0.65
CA TYR A 51 -10.01 -12.87 1.19
C TYR A 51 -10.14 -12.67 2.71
N LYS A 52 -9.10 -12.18 3.38
CA LYS A 52 -9.11 -11.95 4.83
C LYS A 52 -9.64 -10.56 5.11
N SER A 53 -10.47 -10.44 6.15
CA SER A 53 -10.84 -9.13 6.67
C SER A 53 -9.61 -8.44 7.26
N VAL A 54 -9.47 -7.14 7.04
CA VAL A 54 -8.38 -6.35 7.64
C VAL A 54 -8.98 -5.36 8.63
N ARG A 55 -8.47 -5.34 9.86
CA ARG A 55 -8.87 -4.37 10.88
C ARG A 55 -7.64 -3.73 11.50
N LEU A 56 -7.73 -2.43 11.70
CA LEU A 56 -6.79 -1.70 12.53
C LEU A 56 -6.92 -2.15 13.99
N GLY A 57 -5.80 -2.29 14.67
CA GLY A 57 -5.77 -2.48 16.12
C GLY A 57 -6.53 -1.35 16.82
N LYS A 58 -7.21 -1.68 17.90
CA LYS A 58 -8.01 -0.70 18.66
C LYS A 58 -7.16 0.44 19.22
N ASP A 59 -5.88 0.15 19.49
CA ASP A 59 -4.91 1.10 20.03
C ASP A 59 -4.22 1.92 18.92
N SER A 60 -4.54 1.65 17.64
CA SER A 60 -4.02 2.47 16.53
C SER A 60 -4.67 3.84 16.53
N LEU A 61 -3.86 4.88 16.36
CA LEU A 61 -4.34 6.25 16.15
C LEU A 61 -5.22 6.37 14.90
N ASN A 62 -5.07 5.47 13.93
CA ASN A 62 -5.88 5.44 12.71
C ASN A 62 -7.18 4.63 12.85
N ALA A 63 -7.44 3.98 14.01
CA ALA A 63 -8.58 3.08 14.19
C ALA A 63 -9.95 3.77 13.99
N THR A 64 -10.00 5.08 14.21
CA THR A 64 -11.17 5.94 13.98
C THR A 64 -11.01 6.83 12.75
N GLY A 65 -10.06 6.50 11.86
CA GLY A 65 -9.78 7.28 10.66
C GLY A 65 -11.00 7.39 9.75
N ILE A 66 -11.19 8.59 9.22
CA ILE A 66 -12.28 8.96 8.32
C ILE A 66 -11.68 9.31 6.96
N ASN A 67 -12.32 8.88 5.88
CA ASN A 67 -12.03 9.36 4.55
C ASN A 67 -12.62 10.75 4.37
N GLU A 68 -11.76 11.77 4.39
CA GLU A 68 -12.14 13.18 4.24
C GLU A 68 -12.55 13.56 2.81
N CYS A 69 -12.09 12.80 1.80
CA CYS A 69 -12.39 13.01 0.39
C CYS A 69 -12.98 11.72 -0.23
N PRO A 70 -14.24 11.36 0.05
CA PRO A 70 -14.89 10.17 -0.48
C PRO A 70 -15.13 10.20 -2.00
N GLU A 71 -15.12 11.38 -2.61
CA GLU A 71 -15.21 11.60 -4.05
C GLU A 71 -13.93 11.20 -4.80
N ASP A 72 -12.79 11.14 -4.11
CA ASP A 72 -11.54 10.69 -4.67
C ASP A 72 -11.50 9.15 -4.68
N THR A 73 -11.67 8.58 -5.87
CA THR A 73 -11.79 7.13 -6.10
C THR A 73 -10.45 6.42 -6.27
N HIS A 74 -9.33 7.15 -6.23
CA HIS A 74 -8.01 6.58 -6.36
C HIS A 74 -7.62 5.75 -5.13
N GLN A 75 -6.79 4.73 -5.37
CA GLN A 75 -6.27 3.85 -4.36
C GLN A 75 -5.37 4.61 -3.38
N ARG A 76 -5.56 4.35 -2.09
CA ARG A 76 -4.71 4.85 -1.00
C ARG A 76 -4.02 3.69 -0.30
N MET A 77 -2.88 3.98 0.33
CA MET A 77 -2.06 2.97 0.99
C MET A 77 -1.96 3.25 2.49
N VAL A 78 -1.99 2.17 3.27
CA VAL A 78 -1.62 2.17 4.68
C VAL A 78 -0.51 1.15 4.85
N VAL A 79 0.58 1.56 5.48
CA VAL A 79 1.70 0.67 5.80
C VAL A 79 1.61 0.30 7.28
N ALA A 80 1.88 -0.95 7.61
CA ALA A 80 1.83 -1.48 8.96
C ALA A 80 3.21 -1.91 9.42
N GLY A 81 3.59 -1.56 10.65
CA GLY A 81 4.78 -2.10 11.31
C GLY A 81 4.60 -3.55 11.79
N ALA A 82 3.38 -3.89 12.22
CA ALA A 82 3.08 -5.23 12.73
C ALA A 82 1.72 -5.75 12.22
N VAL A 83 1.70 -7.01 11.77
CA VAL A 83 0.50 -7.71 11.33
C VAL A 83 0.36 -8.99 12.13
N SER A 84 -0.84 -9.24 12.65
CA SER A 84 -1.18 -10.47 13.36
C SER A 84 -2.45 -11.08 12.78
N ILE A 85 -2.61 -12.39 12.94
CA ILE A 85 -3.76 -13.13 12.41
C ILE A 85 -4.53 -13.72 13.59
N ASN A 86 -5.86 -13.64 13.55
CA ASN A 86 -6.68 -14.26 14.57
C ASN A 86 -6.66 -15.81 14.47
N PHE A 87 -7.10 -16.48 15.55
CA PHE A 87 -7.13 -17.94 15.66
C PHE A 87 -7.88 -18.68 14.52
N PRO A 88 -9.01 -18.17 13.95
CA PRO A 88 -9.61 -18.79 12.77
C PRO A 88 -8.95 -18.38 11.42
N GLY A 89 -7.91 -17.55 11.42
CA GLY A 89 -7.15 -17.20 10.21
C GLY A 89 -7.82 -16.19 9.26
N SER A 90 -9.04 -15.73 9.60
CA SER A 90 -9.91 -14.94 8.72
C SER A 90 -9.78 -13.42 8.89
N LEU A 91 -9.14 -12.97 9.97
CA LEU A 91 -8.96 -11.55 10.29
C LEU A 91 -7.47 -11.24 10.45
N LEU A 92 -7.00 -10.28 9.68
CA LEU A 92 -5.74 -9.58 9.87
C LEU A 92 -5.95 -8.40 10.81
N LEU A 93 -5.19 -8.38 11.90
CA LEU A 93 -5.08 -7.27 12.83
C LEU A 93 -3.79 -6.52 12.55
N VAL A 94 -3.94 -5.23 12.23
CA VAL A 94 -2.86 -4.39 11.71
C VAL A 94 -2.56 -3.29 12.72
N ASN A 95 -1.32 -3.25 13.20
CA ASN A 95 -0.83 -2.35 14.25
C ASN A 95 0.33 -1.50 13.72
N GLU A 96 0.67 -0.44 14.46
CA GLU A 96 1.78 0.47 14.12
C GLU A 96 1.63 1.01 12.69
N THR A 97 0.46 1.58 12.41
CA THR A 97 0.06 1.94 11.05
C THR A 97 0.39 3.37 10.70
N THR A 98 0.88 3.58 9.48
CA THR A 98 1.11 4.88 8.86
C THR A 98 0.21 5.03 7.64
N MET A 99 -0.63 6.05 7.63
CA MET A 99 -1.38 6.46 6.45
C MET A 99 -0.42 7.12 5.46
N MET A 100 -0.34 6.60 4.24
CA MET A 100 0.50 7.20 3.19
C MET A 100 -0.22 8.41 2.59
N PRO A 101 0.52 9.40 2.06
CA PRO A 101 -0.10 10.57 1.42
C PRO A 101 -0.99 10.15 0.24
N SER A 102 -2.04 10.93 -0.02
CA SER A 102 -3.01 10.67 -1.09
C SER A 102 -2.46 11.08 -2.47
N ILE A 103 -1.39 10.41 -2.90
CA ILE A 103 -0.78 10.58 -4.21
C ILE A 103 -1.41 9.55 -5.15
N HIS A 104 -1.96 9.99 -6.29
CA HIS A 104 -2.61 9.10 -7.24
C HIS A 104 -1.61 8.12 -7.87
N GLY A 105 -1.94 6.82 -7.87
CA GLY A 105 -1.03 5.76 -8.29
C GLY A 105 0.10 5.42 -7.31
N LEU A 106 0.12 6.00 -6.10
CA LEU A 106 1.17 5.73 -5.10
C LEU A 106 1.32 4.24 -4.77
N PRO A 107 0.25 3.45 -4.57
CA PRO A 107 0.40 2.01 -4.31
C PRO A 107 1.19 1.31 -5.41
N ALA A 108 0.89 1.61 -6.67
CA ALA A 108 1.61 1.10 -7.82
C ALA A 108 3.07 1.56 -7.86
N LEU A 109 3.33 2.85 -7.67
CA LEU A 109 4.68 3.40 -7.65
C LEU A 109 5.56 2.73 -6.59
N ILE A 110 5.05 2.55 -5.37
CA ILE A 110 5.78 1.90 -4.27
C ILE A 110 6.06 0.43 -4.60
N CYS A 111 5.05 -0.32 -5.07
CA CYS A 111 5.24 -1.71 -5.47
C CYS A 111 6.27 -1.85 -6.59
N MET A 112 6.16 -1.06 -7.66
CA MET A 112 7.10 -1.10 -8.77
C MET A 112 8.52 -0.66 -8.35
N LEU A 113 8.66 0.34 -7.49
CA LEU A 113 9.97 0.84 -7.08
C LEU A 113 10.74 -0.17 -6.24
N PHE A 114 10.06 -0.89 -5.34
CA PHE A 114 10.71 -1.74 -4.33
C PHE A 114 10.51 -3.25 -4.53
N THR A 115 9.73 -3.69 -5.51
CA THR A 115 9.59 -5.12 -5.77
C THR A 115 10.90 -5.73 -6.30
N PRO A 116 11.26 -6.96 -5.90
CA PRO A 116 12.41 -7.66 -6.46
C PRO A 116 12.28 -7.89 -7.96
N LEU A 117 11.12 -8.41 -8.39
CA LEU A 117 10.80 -8.68 -9.79
C LEU A 117 9.39 -8.18 -10.10
N MET A 118 9.24 -7.57 -11.28
CA MET A 118 7.96 -7.09 -11.78
C MET A 118 7.66 -7.67 -13.17
N GLU A 119 6.39 -7.98 -13.41
CA GLU A 119 5.84 -8.21 -14.76
C GLU A 119 4.67 -7.24 -15.01
N LEU A 120 4.84 -6.34 -15.98
CA LEU A 120 3.80 -5.38 -16.37
C LEU A 120 2.62 -6.10 -17.02
N ARG A 121 1.42 -5.58 -16.81
CA ARG A 121 0.19 -6.01 -17.47
C ARG A 121 -0.22 -5.00 -18.52
N THR A 122 -0.72 -5.49 -19.66
CA THR A 122 -1.31 -4.66 -20.71
C THR A 122 -2.77 -5.03 -20.92
N ASN A 123 -3.52 -4.17 -21.62
CA ASN A 123 -4.80 -4.55 -22.19
C ASN A 123 -4.63 -5.57 -23.33
N MET A 124 -5.74 -6.11 -23.81
CA MET A 124 -5.76 -7.09 -24.91
C MET A 124 -5.10 -6.54 -26.18
N GLU A 125 -5.29 -5.24 -26.46
CA GLU A 125 -4.72 -4.58 -27.64
C GLU A 125 -3.23 -4.25 -27.49
N GLY A 126 -2.66 -4.39 -26.27
CA GLY A 126 -1.27 -4.07 -25.99
C GLY A 126 -0.93 -2.56 -26.10
N THR A 127 -1.92 -1.68 -26.03
CA THR A 127 -1.78 -0.23 -26.23
C THR A 127 -1.60 0.55 -24.93
N LEU A 128 -1.92 -0.04 -23.77
CA LEU A 128 -1.80 0.62 -22.47
C LEU A 128 -1.42 -0.36 -21.37
N PHE A 129 -0.69 0.14 -20.35
CA PHE A 129 -0.44 -0.59 -19.13
C PHE A 129 -1.68 -0.58 -18.23
N THR A 130 -2.07 -1.75 -17.75
CA THR A 130 -3.26 -1.96 -16.91
C THR A 130 -2.90 -2.25 -15.46
N GLY A 131 -1.66 -2.65 -15.20
CA GLY A 131 -1.20 -3.05 -13.89
C GLY A 131 0.21 -3.64 -13.91
N ALA A 132 0.59 -4.26 -12.80
CA ALA A 132 1.82 -5.01 -12.66
C ALA A 132 1.68 -6.12 -11.62
N LEU A 133 2.27 -7.29 -11.88
CA LEU A 133 2.50 -8.32 -10.89
C LEU A 133 3.89 -8.13 -10.29
N CYS A 134 3.93 -8.01 -8.97
CA CYS A 134 5.13 -7.70 -8.19
C CYS A 134 5.40 -8.84 -7.19
N GLY A 135 6.64 -9.33 -7.11
CA GLY A 135 7.00 -10.40 -6.20
C GLY A 135 8.40 -10.98 -6.44
N LEU A 136 8.54 -12.28 -6.19
CA LEU A 136 9.80 -13.00 -6.42
C LEU A 136 9.92 -13.61 -7.83
N GLY A 137 8.89 -13.44 -8.67
CA GLY A 137 8.84 -13.98 -10.02
C GLY A 137 8.52 -15.46 -10.06
N TRP A 138 9.03 -16.13 -11.09
CA TRP A 138 8.77 -17.54 -11.36
C TRP A 138 10.07 -18.33 -11.55
N ASN A 139 9.98 -19.64 -11.36
CA ASN A 139 11.07 -20.57 -11.60
C ASN A 139 11.14 -20.88 -13.10
N GLN A 140 12.28 -20.58 -13.71
CA GLN A 140 12.51 -20.76 -15.16
C GLN A 140 12.43 -22.22 -15.63
N LYS A 141 12.60 -23.21 -14.73
CA LYS A 141 12.59 -24.64 -15.09
C LYS A 141 11.19 -25.22 -15.27
N ASN A 142 10.26 -24.86 -14.39
CA ASN A 142 8.90 -25.41 -14.35
C ASN A 142 7.80 -24.36 -14.59
N ASN A 143 8.18 -23.09 -14.77
CA ASN A 143 7.28 -21.97 -14.98
C ASN A 143 6.28 -21.70 -13.84
N GLU A 144 6.61 -22.12 -12.62
CA GLU A 144 5.77 -21.91 -11.44
C GLU A 144 6.19 -20.65 -10.67
N PRO A 145 5.25 -19.90 -10.07
CA PRO A 145 5.57 -18.79 -9.18
C PRO A 145 6.49 -19.22 -8.03
N VAL A 146 7.51 -18.42 -7.70
CA VAL A 146 8.46 -18.73 -6.62
C VAL A 146 7.81 -18.62 -5.25
N TYR A 147 6.97 -17.59 -5.04
CA TYR A 147 6.27 -17.38 -3.78
C TYR A 147 4.88 -16.75 -3.97
N PRO A 148 3.93 -17.50 -4.56
CA PRO A 148 2.65 -16.97 -5.06
C PRO A 148 1.82 -16.29 -3.97
N ASP A 149 1.89 -16.82 -2.75
CA ASP A 149 1.18 -16.29 -1.58
C ASP A 149 1.54 -14.84 -1.26
N HIS A 150 2.74 -14.39 -1.65
CA HIS A 150 3.28 -13.06 -1.34
C HIS A 150 3.34 -12.14 -2.56
N ASP A 151 2.88 -12.63 -3.71
CA ASP A 151 2.78 -11.81 -4.90
C ASP A 151 1.66 -10.79 -4.74
N ILE A 152 1.90 -9.60 -5.30
CA ILE A 152 1.01 -8.46 -5.30
C ILE A 152 0.64 -8.14 -6.74
N GLU A 153 -0.62 -8.33 -7.10
CA GLU A 153 -1.18 -7.89 -8.39
C GLU A 153 -1.72 -6.47 -8.19
N VAL A 154 -1.03 -5.48 -8.75
CA VAL A 154 -1.46 -4.09 -8.69
C VAL A 154 -2.21 -3.74 -9.97
N VAL A 155 -3.43 -3.24 -9.83
CA VAL A 155 -4.23 -2.69 -10.94
C VAL A 155 -4.13 -1.18 -10.91
N PHE A 156 -3.82 -0.58 -12.07
CA PHE A 156 -3.62 0.85 -12.17
C PHE A 156 -4.95 1.61 -12.25
N ASP A 157 -5.07 2.65 -11.43
CA ASP A 157 -6.13 3.65 -11.41
C ASP A 157 -5.70 4.99 -12.04
N VAL A 158 -4.43 5.07 -12.45
CA VAL A 158 -3.86 6.16 -13.24
C VAL A 158 -3.05 5.62 -14.41
N GLN A 159 -2.89 6.43 -15.45
CA GLN A 159 -2.10 6.06 -16.62
C GLN A 159 -0.61 6.10 -16.29
N PHE A 160 0.07 4.97 -16.51
CA PHE A 160 1.53 4.87 -16.56
C PHE A 160 1.99 4.67 -18.01
N ASP A 161 3.13 5.23 -18.34
CA ASP A 161 3.76 5.09 -19.65
C ASP A 161 5.19 4.53 -19.56
N VAL A 162 5.83 4.33 -20.72
CA VAL A 162 7.21 3.84 -20.80
C VAL A 162 8.21 4.79 -20.12
N SER A 163 7.93 6.10 -20.10
CA SER A 163 8.76 7.09 -19.40
C SER A 163 8.71 6.88 -17.89
N ASP A 164 7.53 6.61 -17.31
CA ASP A 164 7.41 6.28 -15.88
C ASP A 164 8.25 5.06 -15.51
N ILE A 165 8.20 3.99 -16.33
CA ILE A 165 9.00 2.78 -16.07
C ILE A 165 10.50 3.06 -16.21
N ALA A 166 10.90 3.91 -17.16
CA ALA A 166 12.29 4.34 -17.31
C ALA A 166 12.77 5.17 -16.11
N GLU A 167 11.94 6.07 -15.58
CA GLU A 167 12.23 6.86 -14.37
C GLU A 167 12.35 5.96 -13.13
N ILE A 168 11.46 4.98 -12.96
CA ILE A 168 11.55 3.97 -11.90
C ILE A 168 12.85 3.19 -12.00
N ASN A 169 13.23 2.77 -13.21
CA ASN A 169 14.49 2.08 -13.45
C ASN A 169 15.71 2.96 -13.15
N HIS A 170 15.64 4.26 -13.46
CA HIS A 170 16.69 5.20 -13.09
C HIS A 170 16.88 5.27 -11.57
N LEU A 171 15.79 5.35 -10.82
CA LEU A 171 15.82 5.33 -9.35
C LEU A 171 16.37 4.00 -8.81
N ARG A 172 15.92 2.85 -9.32
CA ARG A 172 16.42 1.52 -8.92
C ARG A 172 17.93 1.40 -9.16
N CYS A 173 18.41 1.92 -10.29
CA CYS A 173 19.84 1.99 -10.59
C CYS A 173 20.61 2.87 -9.60
N ALA A 174 20.07 4.04 -9.25
CA ALA A 174 20.67 4.92 -8.25
C ALA A 174 20.72 4.27 -6.86
N ILE A 175 19.64 3.62 -6.43
CA ILE A 175 19.58 2.88 -5.16
C ILE A 175 20.61 1.74 -5.14
N ASN A 176 20.72 0.97 -6.22
CA ASN A 176 21.74 -0.08 -6.30
C ASN A 176 23.16 0.47 -6.13
N LYS A 177 23.48 1.62 -6.73
CA LYS A 177 24.79 2.28 -6.55
C LYS A 177 25.01 2.76 -5.11
N LEU A 178 23.95 3.19 -4.44
CA LEU A 178 23.99 3.66 -3.06
C LEU A 178 24.04 2.53 -2.02
N VAL A 179 23.54 1.33 -2.32
CA VAL A 179 23.40 0.25 -1.33
C VAL A 179 24.38 -0.90 -1.58
N CYS A 180 24.86 -1.09 -2.81
CA CYS A 180 25.71 -2.22 -3.17
C CYS A 180 27.19 -1.83 -3.22
N ASP A 181 28.06 -2.71 -2.73
CA ASP A 181 29.52 -2.52 -2.67
C ASP A 181 30.27 -2.96 -3.95
N GLY A 182 29.61 -2.88 -5.11
CA GLY A 182 30.23 -3.20 -6.39
C GLY A 182 31.31 -2.18 -6.82
N PRO A 183 31.92 -2.33 -8.01
CA PRO A 183 32.89 -1.34 -8.54
C PRO A 183 32.32 0.09 -8.68
N ASN A 184 31.00 0.24 -8.61
CA ASN A 184 30.28 1.52 -8.60
C ASN A 184 29.61 1.83 -7.24
N GLY A 185 29.99 1.13 -6.18
CA GLY A 185 29.41 1.20 -4.85
C GLY A 185 29.98 2.30 -3.96
N LEU A 186 29.34 2.54 -2.81
CA LEU A 186 29.71 3.62 -1.88
C LEU A 186 31.16 3.53 -1.38
N LEU A 187 31.68 2.33 -1.12
CA LEU A 187 33.04 2.13 -0.59
C LEU A 187 34.14 2.73 -1.48
N HIS A 188 33.86 2.89 -2.77
CA HIS A 188 34.79 3.45 -3.74
C HIS A 188 34.47 4.90 -4.13
N MET A 189 33.45 5.51 -3.50
CA MET A 189 33.02 6.88 -3.77
C MET A 189 33.41 7.84 -2.64
N GLY A 190 33.91 9.02 -3.00
CA GLY A 190 34.15 10.09 -2.05
C GLY A 190 32.84 10.71 -1.52
N PRO A 191 32.87 11.33 -0.32
CA PRO A 191 31.67 11.81 0.37
C PRO A 191 30.85 12.83 -0.42
N GLN A 192 31.49 13.70 -1.21
CA GLN A 192 30.81 14.67 -2.07
C GLN A 192 29.94 14.00 -3.13
N ARG A 193 30.45 12.91 -3.73
CA ARG A 193 29.72 12.15 -4.76
C ARG A 193 28.55 11.37 -4.16
N ILE A 194 28.72 10.86 -2.94
CA ILE A 194 27.65 10.20 -2.19
C ILE A 194 26.52 11.20 -1.91
N SER A 195 26.85 12.37 -1.34
CA SER A 195 25.88 13.43 -1.06
C SER A 195 25.13 13.86 -2.32
N HIS A 196 25.83 14.07 -3.42
CA HIS A 196 25.22 14.44 -4.69
C HIS A 196 24.27 13.36 -5.23
N LEU A 197 24.68 12.08 -5.18
CA LEU A 197 23.82 10.97 -5.59
C LEU A 197 22.57 10.86 -4.71
N GLN A 198 22.70 11.05 -3.40
CA GLN A 198 21.56 11.05 -2.48
C GLN A 198 20.59 12.19 -2.82
N GLU A 199 21.10 13.41 -3.01
CA GLU A 199 20.28 14.56 -3.39
C GLU A 199 19.56 14.32 -4.71
N MET A 200 20.28 13.90 -5.76
CA MET A 200 19.69 13.56 -7.06
C MET A 200 18.61 12.48 -6.95
N THR A 201 18.86 11.43 -6.15
CA THR A 201 17.91 10.32 -5.96
C THR A 201 16.66 10.79 -5.23
N CYS A 202 16.81 11.60 -4.17
CA CYS A 202 15.70 12.20 -3.43
C CYS A 202 14.86 13.12 -4.33
N THR A 203 15.51 13.98 -5.12
CA THR A 203 14.83 14.86 -6.08
C THR A 203 14.08 14.05 -7.13
N ALA A 204 14.69 13.01 -7.70
CA ALA A 204 14.05 12.14 -8.68
C ALA A 204 12.83 11.41 -8.08
N LEU A 205 12.92 10.96 -6.82
CA LEU A 205 11.80 10.32 -6.11
C LEU A 205 10.64 11.30 -5.93
N ILE A 206 10.93 12.52 -5.47
CA ILE A 206 9.92 13.57 -5.28
C ILE A 206 9.26 13.91 -6.62
N ASN A 207 10.05 14.05 -7.69
CA ASN A 207 9.53 14.35 -9.03
C ASN A 207 8.61 13.23 -9.54
N LEU A 208 9.01 11.97 -9.40
CA LEU A 208 8.21 10.82 -9.82
C LEU A 208 6.85 10.78 -9.09
N PHE A 209 6.87 11.04 -7.78
CA PHE A 209 5.65 11.04 -6.95
C PHE A 209 4.78 12.28 -7.15
N SER A 210 5.37 13.41 -7.53
CA SER A 210 4.65 14.67 -7.75
C SER A 210 4.12 14.81 -9.18
N LYS A 211 4.53 13.92 -10.11
CA LYS A 211 4.07 13.92 -11.50
C LYS A 211 2.54 13.72 -11.55
N PRO A 212 1.77 14.67 -12.11
CA PRO A 212 0.33 14.49 -12.27
C PRO A 212 0.06 13.39 -13.30
N ARG A 213 -0.81 12.45 -12.95
CA ARG A 213 -1.18 11.32 -13.82
C ARG A 213 -2.66 11.37 -14.15
N LYS A 214 -2.99 10.99 -15.37
CA LYS A 214 -4.38 10.94 -15.83
C LYS A 214 -5.08 9.76 -15.16
N SER A 215 -6.22 10.02 -14.51
CA SER A 215 -7.07 8.96 -13.97
C SER A 215 -7.57 8.04 -15.08
N VAL A 216 -7.58 6.74 -14.80
CA VAL A 216 -8.12 5.72 -15.70
C VAL A 216 -9.06 4.81 -14.93
N ILE A 217 -9.97 4.16 -15.64
CA ILE A 217 -10.81 3.12 -15.05
C ILE A 217 -9.93 1.88 -14.88
N PRO A 218 -9.81 1.31 -13.66
CA PRO A 218 -9.02 0.11 -13.43
C PRO A 218 -9.45 -1.03 -14.36
N TYR A 219 -8.48 -1.57 -15.10
CA TYR A 219 -8.69 -2.71 -16.00
C TYR A 219 -8.00 -3.94 -15.41
N TYR A 220 -8.79 -4.94 -15.05
CA TYR A 220 -8.27 -6.16 -14.46
C TYR A 220 -7.74 -7.10 -15.54
N TYR A 221 -6.49 -7.53 -15.38
CA TYR A 221 -5.88 -8.49 -16.29
C TYR A 221 -6.61 -9.84 -16.26
N GLU A 222 -6.78 -10.52 -17.39
CA GLU A 222 -7.57 -11.75 -17.48
C GLU A 222 -6.93 -12.91 -16.70
N LYS A 223 -5.59 -12.99 -16.72
CA LYS A 223 -4.81 -14.06 -16.08
C LYS A 223 -4.10 -13.54 -14.83
N GLN A 224 -4.88 -13.04 -13.88
CA GLN A 224 -4.36 -12.50 -12.62
C GLN A 224 -3.46 -13.50 -11.88
N HIS A 225 -2.44 -13.00 -11.20
CA HIS A 225 -1.51 -13.78 -10.38
C HIS A 225 -0.69 -14.84 -11.13
N LYS A 226 -0.73 -14.84 -12.47
CA LYS A 226 0.13 -15.70 -13.30
C LYS A 226 1.35 -14.93 -13.80
N TRP A 227 2.51 -15.50 -13.59
CA TRP A 227 3.78 -14.98 -14.10
C TRP A 227 4.06 -15.47 -15.52
N ASN A 228 4.95 -14.76 -16.21
CA ASN A 228 5.45 -15.12 -17.53
C ASN A 228 4.35 -15.16 -18.60
N GLU A 229 3.39 -14.25 -18.51
CA GLU A 229 2.28 -14.17 -19.48
C GLU A 229 2.55 -13.15 -20.60
N VAL A 230 3.52 -12.25 -20.41
CA VAL A 230 3.91 -11.26 -21.41
C VAL A 230 4.83 -11.89 -22.45
N ASP A 231 4.49 -11.75 -23.73
CA ASP A 231 5.29 -12.21 -24.86
C ASP A 231 6.73 -11.66 -24.80
N GLN A 232 7.70 -12.53 -25.00
CA GLN A 232 9.12 -12.19 -24.98
C GLN A 232 9.52 -11.33 -26.17
N SER A 233 8.79 -11.39 -27.29
CA SER A 233 9.11 -10.63 -28.50
C SER A 233 9.02 -9.11 -28.32
N ILE A 234 8.14 -8.66 -27.40
CA ILE A 234 7.88 -7.24 -27.09
C ILE A 234 8.65 -6.74 -25.86
N LYS A 235 9.37 -7.64 -25.17
CA LYS A 235 10.20 -7.31 -24.00
C LYS A 235 11.58 -6.82 -24.46
N MET A 236 11.90 -5.58 -24.13
CA MET A 236 13.25 -5.06 -24.25
C MET A 236 14.00 -5.29 -22.94
N GLU A 237 14.89 -6.28 -22.94
CA GLU A 237 15.79 -6.55 -21.81
C GLU A 237 16.86 -5.45 -21.70
N LEU A 238 17.05 -4.92 -20.49
CA LEU A 238 18.12 -3.98 -20.20
C LEU A 238 19.42 -4.76 -19.88
N PRO A 239 20.61 -4.25 -20.29
CA PRO A 239 21.87 -4.95 -20.07
C PRO A 239 22.26 -4.93 -18.58
N GLN A 240 21.82 -5.93 -17.81
CA GLN A 240 22.18 -6.12 -16.40
C GLN A 240 22.68 -7.53 -16.05
N LYS A 241 22.72 -8.46 -17.02
CA LYS A 241 23.02 -9.89 -16.77
C LYS A 241 24.35 -10.11 -16.01
N ASP A 242 25.38 -9.31 -16.29
CA ASP A 242 26.69 -9.46 -15.65
C ASP A 242 26.74 -8.97 -14.19
N ALA A 243 25.88 -8.03 -13.81
CA ALA A 243 25.82 -7.47 -12.46
C ALA A 243 25.00 -8.36 -11.50
N VAL A 244 23.95 -9.01 -12.02
CA VAL A 244 23.13 -10.00 -11.28
C VAL A 244 23.99 -11.19 -10.87
N LEU A 245 24.79 -11.74 -11.80
CA LEU A 245 25.62 -12.93 -11.59
C LEU A 245 26.73 -12.73 -10.54
N LYS A 246 27.16 -11.49 -10.32
CA LYS A 246 28.17 -11.14 -9.32
C LYS A 246 27.58 -10.82 -7.93
N GLY A 247 26.27 -10.99 -7.76
CA GLY A 247 25.59 -10.81 -6.46
C GLY A 247 25.56 -9.36 -5.95
N GLY A 248 25.82 -8.38 -6.82
CA GLY A 248 26.05 -6.98 -6.44
C GLY A 248 24.90 -6.02 -6.71
N ILE A 249 23.66 -6.51 -6.84
CA ILE A 249 22.48 -5.65 -7.07
C ILE A 249 21.30 -6.08 -6.21
N VAL A 250 20.62 -5.11 -5.59
CA VAL A 250 19.42 -5.33 -4.77
C VAL A 250 18.18 -5.38 -5.66
N TYR A 251 18.08 -4.45 -6.61
CA TYR A 251 16.92 -4.28 -7.48
C TYR A 251 17.26 -4.55 -8.94
N GLN A 252 16.64 -5.56 -9.54
CA GLN A 252 16.74 -5.79 -10.99
C GLN A 252 15.98 -4.70 -11.74
N LEU A 253 16.49 -4.21 -12.86
CA LEU A 253 15.73 -3.27 -13.68
C LEU A 253 14.60 -3.98 -14.40
N HIS A 254 13.48 -3.28 -14.47
CA HIS A 254 12.27 -3.76 -15.09
C HIS A 254 12.43 -3.80 -16.61
N PRO A 255 12.00 -4.88 -17.27
CA PRO A 255 11.98 -4.93 -18.72
C PRO A 255 11.02 -3.84 -19.23
N LEU A 256 11.43 -3.16 -20.30
CA LEU A 256 10.53 -2.22 -20.99
C LEU A 256 9.69 -3.01 -21.98
N ILE A 257 8.37 -2.80 -21.96
CA ILE A 257 7.44 -3.40 -22.91
C ILE A 257 7.13 -2.37 -23.98
N LEU A 258 7.28 -2.76 -25.25
CA LEU A 258 6.83 -1.96 -26.38
C LEU A 258 5.30 -2.05 -26.47
N LEU A 259 4.63 -0.92 -26.25
CA LEU A 259 3.19 -0.81 -26.48
C LEU A 259 2.91 -0.69 -27.98
N ASN A 260 1.82 -1.32 -28.42
CA ASN A 260 1.31 -1.16 -29.77
C ASN A 260 0.86 0.29 -30.00
N SER A 261 1.17 0.80 -31.19
CA SER A 261 0.84 2.17 -31.63
C SER A 261 -0.58 2.28 -32.13
#